data_AF-A0A4R0JB30-F1
#
_entry.id   AF-A0A4R0JB30-F1
#
_cell.length_a   1.000
_cell.length_b   1.000
_cell.length_c   1.000
_cell.angle_alpha   90.00
_cell.angle_beta   90.00
_cell.angle_gamma   90.00
#
_symmetry.space_group_name_H-M   'P 1'
#
loop_
_entity.id
_entity.type
_entity.pdbx_description
1 polymer ?
#
loop_
_entity_poly.entity_id
_entity_poly.type
_entity_poly.pdbx_seq_one_letter_code
_entity_poly.pdbx_strand_id
1 'polypeptide(L)'
;MTDLTDLLARTADQTPVGPPPLDALHAGATRRRRRRAAGLTATAVVAVAAVIAGTTLLTSHDQTAPVTSPTPTPTPIAPATRLVGLDHAAIAVPVDWPTNKSRCGTPMVDTVLIDDPSAGQYCMMYRPVGVESVKLGRGGPEPKLWTDENIVIGGVPAVRRQTTCSTGSNKVRICTGEVRFHDFWFRAESSTSAAEVDRLLSQVVVTPDLAGVPSYQSFPQILTGTEYAGVLKDLGLKATFRYTKNPNYRPGQVLGVSPAPGMMLGLGTTVTVTVVK
;
A
#
# COMPACT_ATOMS: atom_id res chain seq x y z
N MET A 1 18.10 22.14 -48.12
CA MET A 1 17.67 21.98 -46.72
C MET A 1 16.17 21.76 -46.75
N THR A 2 15.74 20.50 -46.67
CA THR A 2 14.33 20.12 -46.65
C THR A 2 13.81 20.20 -45.22
N ASP A 3 12.75 21.01 -45.03
CA ASP A 3 12.11 21.29 -43.75
C ASP A 3 11.32 20.05 -43.28
N LEU A 4 11.67 19.55 -42.09
CA LEU A 4 11.07 18.35 -41.49
C LEU A 4 9.56 18.51 -41.27
N THR A 5 9.11 19.75 -41.11
CA THR A 5 7.71 20.11 -40.87
C THR A 5 6.85 19.84 -42.09
N ASP A 6 7.41 20.02 -43.29
CA ASP A 6 6.71 19.84 -44.57
C ASP A 6 6.56 18.34 -44.94
N LEU A 7 7.44 17.49 -44.41
CA LEU A 7 7.34 16.03 -44.55
C LEU A 7 6.27 15.41 -43.63
N LEU A 8 6.06 15.99 -42.45
CA LEU A 8 5.05 15.53 -41.49
C LEU A 8 3.63 15.95 -41.89
N ALA A 9 3.47 17.15 -42.46
CA ALA A 9 2.18 17.59 -42.98
C ALA A 9 1.71 16.70 -44.14
N ARG A 10 2.62 16.28 -45.02
CA ARG A 10 2.30 15.49 -46.21
C ARG A 10 1.95 14.02 -45.92
N THR A 11 2.30 13.51 -44.73
CA THR A 11 1.96 12.13 -44.31
C THR A 11 0.64 12.05 -43.55
N ALA A 12 0.15 13.15 -42.96
CA ALA A 12 -1.16 13.17 -42.31
C ALA A 12 -2.32 13.03 -43.32
N ASP A 13 -2.20 13.65 -44.50
CA ASP A 13 -3.24 13.63 -45.54
C ASP A 13 -3.37 12.28 -46.29
N GLN A 14 -2.49 11.31 -46.05
CA GLN A 14 -2.49 10.02 -46.75
C GLN A 14 -3.09 8.87 -45.94
N THR A 15 -3.71 9.13 -44.78
CA THR A 15 -4.42 8.10 -44.02
C THR A 15 -5.94 8.18 -44.24
N PRO A 16 -6.51 7.37 -45.15
CA PRO A 16 -7.96 7.31 -45.31
C PRO A 16 -8.60 6.73 -44.04
N VAL A 17 -9.19 7.61 -43.24
CA VAL A 17 -10.01 7.23 -42.08
C VAL A 17 -11.41 6.87 -42.55
N GLY A 18 -11.73 5.58 -42.55
CA GLY A 18 -13.08 5.10 -42.80
C GLY A 18 -14.02 5.46 -41.64
N PRO A 19 -15.34 5.58 -41.90
CA PRO A 19 -16.31 5.91 -40.86
C PRO A 19 -16.32 4.83 -39.76
N PRO A 20 -16.50 5.22 -38.49
CA PRO A 20 -16.50 4.28 -37.37
C PRO A 20 -17.69 3.30 -37.51
N PRO A 21 -17.49 1.99 -37.27
CA PRO A 21 -18.53 0.97 -37.42
C PRO A 21 -19.50 1.02 -36.23
N LEU A 22 -20.40 1.99 -36.23
CA LEU A 22 -21.39 2.21 -35.17
C LEU A 22 -22.35 1.01 -35.03
N ASP A 23 -22.68 0.33 -36.13
CA ASP A 23 -23.64 -0.80 -36.12
C ASP A 23 -23.16 -2.01 -35.31
N ALA A 24 -21.83 -2.25 -35.27
CA ALA A 24 -21.22 -3.31 -34.46
C ALA A 24 -21.33 -3.03 -32.95
N LEU A 25 -21.32 -1.76 -32.55
CA LEU A 25 -21.45 -1.34 -31.16
C LEU A 25 -22.91 -1.48 -30.65
N HIS A 26 -23.89 -1.21 -31.51
CA HIS A 26 -25.30 -1.37 -31.15
C HIS A 26 -25.72 -2.85 -31.00
N ALA A 27 -25.16 -3.76 -31.80
CA ALA A 27 -25.45 -5.20 -31.71
C ALA A 27 -24.88 -5.87 -30.44
N GLY A 28 -23.77 -5.38 -29.89
CA GLY A 28 -23.18 -5.88 -28.64
C GLY A 28 -23.97 -5.51 -27.39
N ALA A 29 -24.62 -4.34 -27.39
CA ALA A 29 -25.36 -3.82 -26.25
C ALA A 29 -26.67 -4.59 -25.97
N THR A 30 -27.37 -5.04 -27.01
CA THR A 30 -28.65 -5.78 -26.87
C THR A 30 -28.46 -7.20 -26.35
N ARG A 31 -27.36 -7.88 -26.72
CA ARG A 31 -27.05 -9.25 -26.29
C ARG A 31 -26.74 -9.35 -24.79
N ARG A 32 -26.11 -8.32 -24.21
CA ARG A 32 -25.73 -8.28 -22.79
C ARG A 32 -26.92 -8.04 -21.86
N ARG A 33 -27.97 -7.37 -22.34
CA ARG A 33 -29.19 -7.06 -21.55
C ARG A 33 -30.04 -8.31 -21.30
N ARG A 34 -30.13 -9.24 -22.27
CA ARG A 34 -30.89 -10.49 -22.12
C ARG A 34 -30.31 -11.46 -21.08
N ARG A 35 -28.99 -11.43 -20.83
CA ARG A 35 -28.36 -12.32 -19.83
C ARG A 35 -28.54 -11.88 -18.38
N ARG A 36 -29.02 -10.64 -18.13
CA ARG A 36 -29.19 -10.12 -16.76
C ARG A 36 -30.59 -10.35 -16.18
N ALA A 37 -31.54 -10.88 -16.95
CA ALA A 37 -32.92 -11.06 -16.50
C ALA A 37 -33.24 -12.46 -15.93
N ALA A 38 -32.27 -13.39 -15.88
CA ALA A 38 -32.54 -14.80 -15.59
C ALA A 38 -31.76 -15.37 -14.37
N GLY A 39 -31.66 -14.63 -13.27
CA GLY A 39 -30.95 -15.12 -12.08
C GLY A 39 -31.42 -14.47 -10.78
N LEU A 40 -32.66 -14.74 -10.38
CA LEU A 40 -33.19 -14.47 -9.04
C LEU A 40 -33.63 -15.81 -8.43
N THR A 41 -32.93 -16.29 -7.39
CA THR A 41 -33.51 -17.15 -6.33
C THR A 41 -32.65 -17.14 -5.04
N ALA A 42 -33.32 -16.77 -3.94
CA ALA A 42 -33.23 -17.15 -2.51
C ALA A 42 -31.87 -17.51 -1.85
N THR A 43 -31.53 -16.99 -0.65
CA THR A 43 -32.20 -17.28 0.64
C THR A 43 -31.75 -16.32 1.74
N ALA A 44 -32.65 -16.04 2.69
CA ALA A 44 -32.41 -15.27 3.90
C ALA A 44 -32.15 -16.21 5.09
N VAL A 45 -31.21 -15.86 5.99
CA VAL A 45 -31.17 -16.39 7.36
C VAL A 45 -30.85 -15.24 8.32
N VAL A 46 -31.76 -15.07 9.27
CA VAL A 46 -31.77 -14.08 10.36
C VAL A 46 -30.98 -14.63 11.55
N ALA A 47 -30.18 -13.79 12.19
CA ALA A 47 -29.73 -14.03 13.57
C ALA A 47 -29.66 -12.69 14.32
N VAL A 48 -30.70 -12.41 15.12
CA VAL A 48 -30.66 -11.38 16.17
C VAL A 48 -30.78 -12.13 17.50
N ALA A 49 -29.67 -12.21 18.23
CA ALA A 49 -29.64 -12.70 19.60
C ALA A 49 -29.89 -11.51 20.54
N ALA A 50 -31.09 -11.42 21.10
CA ALA A 50 -31.39 -10.53 22.22
C ALA A 50 -31.40 -11.37 23.51
N VAL A 51 -30.43 -11.10 24.38
CA VAL A 51 -30.33 -11.69 25.72
C VAL A 51 -31.36 -11.00 26.62
N ILE A 52 -32.37 -11.75 27.05
CA ILE A 52 -33.29 -11.34 28.12
C ILE A 52 -32.80 -12.00 29.40
N ALA A 53 -32.16 -11.22 30.27
CA ALA A 53 -31.95 -11.59 31.67
C ALA A 53 -33.07 -10.94 32.49
N GLY A 54 -33.89 -11.77 33.15
CA GLY A 54 -34.94 -11.32 34.06
C GLY A 54 -34.42 -11.01 35.46
N THR A 55 -35.11 -10.15 36.22
CA THR A 55 -36.09 -10.57 37.26
C THR A 55 -36.58 -9.39 38.11
N THR A 56 -37.85 -9.54 38.54
CA THR A 56 -38.58 -9.00 39.72
C THR A 56 -39.02 -7.54 39.79
N LEU A 57 -40.35 -7.39 39.82
CA LEU A 57 -41.10 -6.25 40.33
C LEU A 57 -41.17 -6.30 41.88
N LEU A 58 -40.60 -5.28 42.49
CA LEU A 58 -41.09 -4.43 43.59
C LEU A 58 -42.09 -4.99 44.62
N THR A 59 -41.68 -4.98 45.90
CA THR A 59 -42.52 -4.48 46.99
C THR A 59 -41.74 -3.49 47.87
N SER A 60 -42.30 -2.28 47.94
CA SER A 60 -42.32 -1.25 49.00
C SER A 60 -41.09 -0.70 49.74
N HIS A 61 -41.10 0.64 49.77
CA HIS A 61 -40.72 1.60 50.83
C HIS A 61 -39.28 2.13 50.93
N ASP A 62 -39.19 3.47 50.80
CA ASP A 62 -38.20 4.43 51.30
C ASP A 62 -36.71 4.09 51.19
N GLN A 63 -36.00 4.76 50.27
CA GLN A 63 -34.70 5.41 50.55
C GLN A 63 -34.09 6.08 49.30
N THR A 64 -33.65 7.32 49.51
CA THR A 64 -32.47 8.00 48.92
C THR A 64 -32.09 7.63 47.47
N ALA A 65 -32.33 8.54 46.54
CA ALA A 65 -31.89 8.42 45.15
C ALA A 65 -30.35 8.20 45.06
N PRO A 66 -29.86 7.10 44.47
CA PRO A 66 -28.46 6.96 44.14
C PRO A 66 -28.18 7.70 42.82
N VAL A 67 -27.13 8.51 42.80
CA VAL A 67 -26.56 9.08 41.58
C VAL A 67 -25.95 7.92 40.78
N THR A 68 -26.65 7.47 39.74
CA THR A 68 -26.11 6.48 38.80
C THR A 68 -25.11 7.16 37.87
N SER A 69 -23.82 7.08 38.22
CA SER A 69 -22.76 7.38 37.26
C SER A 69 -22.92 6.50 36.01
N PRO A 70 -22.82 7.04 34.79
CA PRO A 70 -22.93 6.23 33.59
C PRO A 70 -21.77 5.25 33.54
N THR A 71 -22.07 3.97 33.36
CA THR A 71 -21.08 2.93 33.07
C THR A 71 -20.21 3.39 31.90
N PRO A 72 -18.87 3.46 32.04
CA PRO A 72 -18.01 3.85 30.94
C PRO A 72 -18.19 2.84 29.80
N THR A 73 -18.61 3.33 28.65
CA THR A 73 -18.58 2.56 27.40
C THR A 73 -17.15 2.08 27.19
N PRO A 74 -16.89 0.77 27.04
CA PRO A 74 -15.54 0.29 26.79
C PRO A 74 -15.01 0.98 25.53
N THR A 75 -13.93 1.73 25.69
CA THR A 75 -13.23 2.35 24.57
C THR A 75 -12.76 1.23 23.65
N PRO A 76 -13.07 1.28 22.33
CA PRO A 76 -12.55 0.30 21.39
C PRO A 76 -11.02 0.24 21.53
N ILE A 77 -10.49 -0.94 21.85
CA ILE A 77 -9.05 -1.15 21.92
C ILE A 77 -8.51 -0.90 20.51
N ALA A 78 -7.64 0.10 20.36
CA ALA A 78 -6.97 0.35 19.09
C ALA A 78 -6.24 -0.92 18.64
N PRO A 79 -6.33 -1.33 17.36
CA PRO A 79 -5.67 -2.53 16.90
C PRO A 79 -4.17 -2.44 17.16
N ALA A 80 -3.58 -3.54 17.62
CA ALA A 80 -2.14 -3.59 17.84
C ALA A 80 -1.40 -3.29 16.53
N THR A 81 -0.38 -2.43 16.59
CA THR A 81 0.39 -1.99 15.42
C THR A 81 1.83 -2.49 15.43
N ARG A 82 2.42 -2.63 14.25
CA ARG A 82 3.85 -2.83 14.03
C ARG A 82 4.42 -1.71 13.15
N LEU A 83 5.69 -1.36 13.37
CA LEU A 83 6.40 -0.40 12.54
C LEU A 83 6.98 -1.10 11.31
N VAL A 84 6.81 -0.49 10.15
CA VAL A 84 7.48 -0.86 8.90
C VAL A 84 8.14 0.39 8.34
N GLY A 85 9.41 0.32 7.95
CA GLY A 85 10.11 1.52 7.57
C GLY A 85 11.19 1.38 6.52
N LEU A 86 11.66 2.54 6.08
CA LEU A 86 12.82 2.75 5.24
C LEU A 86 13.67 3.79 5.96
N ASP A 87 14.97 3.52 6.06
CA ASP A 87 15.88 4.42 6.77
C ASP A 87 15.42 4.61 8.24
N HIS A 88 15.58 5.81 8.80
CA HIS A 88 15.12 6.18 10.14
C HIS A 88 13.65 6.65 10.19
N ALA A 89 12.82 6.27 9.23
CA ALA A 89 11.39 6.57 9.25
C ALA A 89 10.56 5.29 9.10
N ALA A 90 9.38 5.30 9.71
CA ALA A 90 8.46 4.17 9.69
C ALA A 90 7.01 4.62 9.59
N ILE A 91 6.15 3.69 9.24
CA ILE A 91 4.69 3.83 9.31
C ILE A 91 4.14 2.71 10.20
N ALA A 92 3.28 3.07 11.14
CA ALA A 92 2.58 2.10 11.96
C ALA A 92 1.41 1.50 11.17
N VAL A 93 1.39 0.17 11.06
CA VAL A 93 0.32 -0.60 10.41
C VAL A 93 -0.22 -1.66 11.37
N PRO A 94 -1.46 -2.14 11.22
CA PRO A 94 -1.97 -3.25 12.03
C PRO A 94 -1.03 -4.48 11.96
N VAL A 95 -0.86 -5.14 13.11
CA VAL A 95 0.09 -6.26 13.25
C VAL A 95 -0.27 -7.45 12.37
N ASP A 96 -1.57 -7.64 12.10
CA ASP A 96 -2.13 -8.71 11.29
C ASP A 96 -2.02 -8.45 9.79
N TRP A 97 -1.66 -7.23 9.36
CA TRP A 97 -1.41 -6.93 7.95
C TRP A 97 -0.21 -7.72 7.44
N PRO A 98 -0.39 -8.68 6.52
CA PRO A 98 0.71 -9.40 5.92
C PRO A 98 1.51 -8.52 4.95
N THR A 99 2.72 -8.96 4.62
CA THR A 99 3.55 -8.32 3.58
C THR A 99 3.32 -9.01 2.22
N ASN A 100 3.20 -8.22 1.15
CA ASN A 100 3.08 -8.63 -0.25
C ASN A 100 1.93 -9.63 -0.52
N LYS A 101 0.75 -9.43 0.09
CA LYS A 101 -0.46 -10.18 -0.27
C LYS A 101 -1.22 -9.51 -1.40
N SER A 102 -0.56 -9.53 -2.53
CA SER A 102 -1.03 -8.99 -3.79
C SER A 102 -1.05 -10.07 -4.87
N ARG A 103 -1.72 -9.75 -5.97
CA ARG A 103 -1.70 -10.55 -7.20
C ARG A 103 -1.45 -9.60 -8.35
N CYS A 104 -0.36 -9.82 -9.07
CA CYS A 104 0.08 -8.94 -10.16
C CYS A 104 0.29 -7.48 -9.73
N GLY A 105 0.82 -7.25 -8.53
CA GLY A 105 1.04 -5.92 -7.97
C GLY A 105 -0.19 -5.28 -7.33
N THR A 106 -1.37 -5.89 -7.49
CA THR A 106 -2.62 -5.39 -6.93
C THR A 106 -2.87 -6.04 -5.56
N PRO A 107 -3.00 -5.25 -4.46
CA PRO A 107 -3.40 -5.77 -3.16
C PRO A 107 -4.74 -6.49 -3.22
N MET A 108 -4.77 -7.70 -2.65
CA MET A 108 -5.97 -8.54 -2.61
C MET A 108 -6.61 -8.58 -1.22
N VAL A 109 -5.83 -8.20 -0.21
CA VAL A 109 -6.23 -7.99 1.18
C VAL A 109 -5.42 -6.82 1.71
N ASP A 110 -5.81 -6.30 2.86
CA ASP A 110 -5.01 -5.34 3.61
C ASP A 110 -3.56 -5.81 3.72
N THR A 111 -2.62 -5.02 3.21
CA THR A 111 -1.23 -5.49 3.11
C THR A 111 -0.21 -4.37 3.01
N VAL A 112 1.00 -4.67 3.45
CA VAL A 112 2.17 -3.84 3.20
C VAL A 112 2.90 -4.35 1.96
N LEU A 113 3.19 -3.46 1.01
CA LEU A 113 3.93 -3.77 -0.21
C LEU A 113 5.38 -3.29 -0.09
N ILE A 114 6.30 -4.25 -0.10
CA ILE A 114 7.75 -4.03 -0.01
C ILE A 114 8.39 -4.99 -1.01
N ASP A 115 8.85 -4.46 -2.14
CA ASP A 115 9.45 -5.26 -3.22
C ASP A 115 8.59 -6.44 -3.62
N ASP A 116 7.30 -6.16 -3.76
CA ASP A 116 6.32 -7.14 -4.14
C ASP A 116 6.71 -7.79 -5.49
N PRO A 117 7.10 -9.08 -5.48
CA PRO A 117 7.55 -9.77 -6.69
C PRO A 117 6.41 -9.93 -7.71
N SER A 118 5.15 -9.84 -7.27
CA SER A 118 4.01 -9.91 -8.17
C SER A 118 3.84 -8.63 -9.00
N ALA A 119 4.42 -7.50 -8.59
CA ALA A 119 4.30 -6.23 -9.31
C ALA A 119 4.83 -6.29 -10.75
N GLY A 120 5.77 -7.19 -11.04
CA GLY A 120 6.30 -7.40 -12.39
C GLY A 120 5.46 -8.31 -13.30
N GLN A 121 4.32 -8.86 -12.85
CA GLN A 121 3.54 -9.84 -13.61
C GLN A 121 2.50 -9.23 -14.56
N TYR A 122 2.24 -7.92 -14.45
CA TYR A 122 1.41 -7.11 -15.37
C TYR A 122 0.09 -7.75 -15.86
N CYS A 123 -0.62 -8.49 -15.01
CA CYS A 123 -1.83 -9.22 -15.42
C CYS A 123 -3.16 -8.44 -15.26
N MET A 124 -3.10 -7.11 -15.05
CA MET A 124 -4.27 -6.21 -14.92
C MET A 124 -5.33 -6.68 -13.89
N MET A 125 -4.89 -7.14 -12.71
CA MET A 125 -5.79 -7.58 -11.64
C MET A 125 -6.50 -6.40 -10.99
N TYR A 126 -7.81 -6.55 -10.74
CA TYR A 126 -8.62 -5.53 -10.08
C TYR A 126 -8.53 -5.61 -8.56
N ARG A 127 -8.35 -4.46 -7.91
CA ARG A 127 -8.37 -4.35 -6.45
C ARG A 127 -9.78 -4.65 -5.93
N PRO A 128 -9.96 -5.51 -4.92
CA PRO A 128 -11.24 -5.69 -4.25
C PRO A 128 -11.69 -4.42 -3.49
N VAL A 129 -12.99 -4.34 -3.20
CA VAL A 129 -13.55 -3.30 -2.31
C VAL A 129 -13.17 -3.60 -0.86
N GLY A 130 -12.88 -2.57 -0.07
CA GLY A 130 -12.50 -2.73 1.34
C GLY A 130 -11.08 -3.26 1.54
N VAL A 131 -10.15 -2.89 0.66
CA VAL A 131 -8.76 -3.34 0.70
C VAL A 131 -7.82 -2.14 0.71
N GLU A 132 -7.09 -2.04 1.81
CA GLU A 132 -6.15 -0.98 2.06
C GLU A 132 -4.72 -1.47 1.84
N SER A 133 -3.80 -0.56 1.54
CA SER A 133 -2.40 -0.97 1.42
C SER A 133 -1.47 0.18 1.67
N VAL A 134 -0.31 -0.16 2.25
CA VAL A 134 0.81 0.75 2.41
C VAL A 134 1.97 0.23 1.57
N LYS A 135 2.49 1.06 0.68
CA LYS A 135 3.66 0.75 -0.13
C LYS A 135 4.83 1.62 0.30
N LEU A 136 5.99 1.00 0.40
CA LEU A 136 7.25 1.66 0.67
C LEU A 136 8.08 1.64 -0.63
N GLY A 137 8.77 2.74 -0.91
CA GLY A 137 9.62 2.81 -2.09
C GLY A 137 10.74 3.84 -1.96
N ARG A 138 11.77 3.64 -2.76
CA ARG A 138 12.87 4.59 -2.98
C ARG A 138 12.69 5.25 -4.34
N GLY A 139 13.27 6.44 -4.47
CA GLY A 139 13.24 7.19 -5.71
C GLY A 139 13.30 8.69 -5.42
N GLY A 140 14.05 9.40 -6.28
CA GLY A 140 14.26 10.83 -6.14
C GLY A 140 12.98 11.65 -6.32
N PRO A 141 13.07 12.98 -6.17
CA PRO A 141 11.90 13.85 -6.22
C PRO A 141 11.26 13.80 -7.61
N GLU A 142 10.08 13.20 -7.71
CA GLU A 142 9.17 13.52 -8.81
C GLU A 142 8.90 15.04 -8.78
N PRO A 143 8.59 15.67 -9.92
CA PRO A 143 8.20 17.07 -9.95
C PRO A 143 7.09 17.31 -8.92
N LYS A 144 7.35 18.23 -7.96
CA LYS A 144 6.37 18.61 -6.95
C LYS A 144 5.12 19.10 -7.66
N LEU A 145 3.97 18.53 -7.33
CA LEU A 145 2.70 19.03 -7.82
C LEU A 145 2.27 20.24 -7.00
N TRP A 146 1.47 21.13 -7.60
CA TRP A 146 0.95 22.31 -6.89
C TRP A 146 0.06 21.97 -5.68
N THR A 147 -0.47 20.75 -5.64
CA THR A 147 -1.28 20.22 -4.54
C THR A 147 -0.45 19.61 -3.40
N ASP A 148 0.87 19.65 -3.50
CA ASP A 148 1.76 19.04 -2.52
C ASP A 148 2.12 20.03 -1.41
N GLU A 149 1.91 19.61 -0.17
CA GLU A 149 2.17 20.41 1.03
C GLU A 149 3.54 20.05 1.63
N ASN A 150 4.31 21.06 2.03
CA ASN A 150 5.52 20.83 2.82
C ASN A 150 5.12 20.60 4.28
N ILE A 151 5.56 19.50 4.86
CA ILE A 151 5.28 19.14 6.26
C ILE A 151 6.60 18.82 6.98
N VAL A 152 6.54 18.70 8.30
CA VAL A 152 7.66 18.26 9.14
C VAL A 152 7.20 17.10 9.99
N ILE A 153 7.93 15.98 9.93
CA ILE A 153 7.66 14.78 10.74
C ILE A 153 8.90 14.50 11.58
N GLY A 154 8.77 14.55 12.91
CA GLY A 154 9.89 14.31 13.82
C GLY A 154 11.12 15.20 13.54
N GLY A 155 10.90 16.45 13.13
CA GLY A 155 11.97 17.39 12.77
C GLY A 155 12.56 17.20 11.36
N VAL A 156 12.15 16.16 10.63
CA VAL A 156 12.62 15.91 9.26
C VAL A 156 11.64 16.51 8.24
N PRO A 157 12.11 17.33 7.29
CA PRO A 157 11.28 17.84 6.20
C PRO A 157 10.72 16.70 5.35
N ALA A 158 9.43 16.78 5.04
CA ALA A 158 8.74 15.86 4.15
C ALA A 158 7.71 16.61 3.30
N VAL A 159 7.18 15.92 2.29
CA VAL A 159 6.13 16.43 1.41
C VAL A 159 4.92 15.52 1.52
N ARG A 160 3.75 16.09 1.78
CA ARG A 160 2.46 15.40 1.76
C ARG A 160 1.78 15.65 0.42
N ARG A 161 1.56 14.60 -0.37
CA ARG A 161 0.82 14.67 -1.63
C ARG A 161 -0.66 14.46 -1.40
N GLN A 162 -1.49 15.47 -1.66
CA GLN A 162 -2.93 15.42 -1.39
C GLN A 162 -3.58 14.10 -1.84
N THR A 163 -4.47 13.57 -1.01
CA THR A 163 -5.22 12.36 -1.33
C THR A 163 -6.15 12.62 -2.51
N THR A 164 -6.00 11.83 -3.56
CA THR A 164 -6.84 11.88 -4.77
C THR A 164 -7.54 10.55 -4.94
N CYS A 165 -8.77 10.57 -5.47
CA CYS A 165 -9.53 9.35 -5.72
C CYS A 165 -9.87 9.25 -7.19
N SER A 166 -9.71 8.05 -7.75
CA SER A 166 -10.10 7.73 -9.12
C SER A 166 -10.94 6.46 -9.13
N THR A 167 -11.88 6.36 -10.07
CA THR A 167 -12.70 5.17 -10.25
C THR A 167 -12.24 4.46 -11.51
N GLY A 168 -11.71 3.25 -11.35
CA GLY A 168 -11.25 2.43 -12.47
C GLY A 168 -12.38 1.84 -13.31
N SER A 169 -12.03 1.15 -14.39
CA SER A 169 -12.97 0.44 -15.27
C SER A 169 -13.80 -0.64 -14.55
N ASN A 170 -13.28 -1.18 -13.43
CA ASN A 170 -13.98 -2.12 -12.54
C ASN A 170 -14.97 -1.44 -11.57
N LYS A 171 -15.13 -0.12 -11.64
CA LYS A 171 -15.98 0.70 -10.76
C LYS A 171 -15.56 0.69 -9.29
N VAL A 172 -14.38 0.19 -8.96
CA VAL A 172 -13.81 0.34 -7.62
C VAL A 172 -13.14 1.71 -7.57
N ARG A 173 -13.58 2.55 -6.64
CA ARG A 173 -12.92 3.82 -6.34
C ARG A 173 -11.67 3.50 -5.53
N ILE A 174 -10.52 4.00 -5.98
CA ILE A 174 -9.25 3.89 -5.28
C ILE A 174 -8.79 5.31 -4.96
N CYS A 175 -8.58 5.55 -3.67
CA CYS A 175 -7.98 6.77 -3.16
C CYS A 175 -6.50 6.51 -2.88
N THR A 176 -5.65 7.48 -3.21
CA THR A 176 -4.19 7.37 -3.09
C THR A 176 -3.63 8.66 -2.53
N GLY A 177 -2.70 8.54 -1.60
CA GLY A 177 -1.94 9.64 -1.02
C GLY A 177 -0.52 9.19 -0.70
N GLU A 178 0.37 10.15 -0.49
CA GLU A 178 1.77 9.85 -0.19
C GLU A 178 2.36 10.84 0.83
N VAL A 179 3.29 10.33 1.63
CA VAL A 179 4.26 11.11 2.40
C VAL A 179 5.64 10.79 1.86
N ARG A 180 6.39 11.81 1.49
CA ARG A 180 7.67 11.69 0.80
C ARG A 180 8.77 12.43 1.56
N PHE A 181 9.87 11.73 1.81
CA PHE A 181 11.12 12.28 2.29
C PHE A 181 12.06 12.52 1.10
N HIS A 182 13.30 12.92 1.35
CA HIS A 182 14.24 13.24 0.27
C HIS A 182 14.41 12.10 -0.76
N ASP A 183 14.66 10.87 -0.28
CA ASP A 183 15.03 9.72 -1.14
C ASP A 183 14.04 8.55 -1.13
N PHE A 184 12.96 8.67 -0.35
CA PHE A 184 12.01 7.59 -0.14
C PHE A 184 10.61 8.11 0.19
N TRP A 185 9.62 7.22 0.12
CA TRP A 185 8.23 7.58 0.34
C TRP A 185 7.41 6.43 0.94
N PHE A 186 6.31 6.82 1.59
CA PHE A 186 5.23 5.96 2.04
C PHE A 186 3.97 6.35 1.26
N ARG A 187 3.41 5.40 0.51
CA ARG A 187 2.14 5.59 -0.21
C ARG A 187 1.07 4.75 0.44
N ALA A 188 -0.05 5.38 0.77
CA ALA A 188 -1.25 4.67 1.18
C ALA A 188 -2.25 4.67 0.03
N GLU A 189 -2.90 3.53 -0.17
CA GLU A 189 -4.01 3.38 -1.09
C GLU A 189 -5.18 2.74 -0.36
N SER A 190 -6.39 3.23 -0.64
CA SER A 190 -7.61 2.69 -0.06
C SER A 190 -8.70 2.52 -1.11
N SER A 191 -9.38 1.36 -1.10
CA SER A 191 -10.63 1.21 -1.87
C SER A 191 -11.89 1.56 -1.06
N THR A 192 -11.72 1.95 0.21
CA THR A 192 -12.80 2.41 1.09
C THR A 192 -13.00 3.92 1.00
N SER A 193 -11.98 4.72 1.36
CA SER A 193 -12.15 6.17 1.43
C SER A 193 -10.85 6.97 1.39
N ALA A 194 -10.96 8.27 1.10
CA ALA A 194 -9.85 9.21 1.24
C ALA A 194 -9.42 9.37 2.71
N ALA A 195 -10.39 9.40 3.63
CA ALA A 195 -10.12 9.53 5.07
C ALA A 195 -9.25 8.39 5.59
N GLU A 196 -9.40 7.18 5.04
CA GLU A 196 -8.58 6.02 5.41
C GLU A 196 -7.12 6.17 4.94
N VAL A 197 -6.91 6.73 3.75
CA VAL A 197 -5.56 7.08 3.27
C VAL A 197 -4.92 8.11 4.20
N ASP A 198 -5.64 9.16 4.55
CA ASP A 198 -5.14 10.21 5.44
C ASP A 198 -4.84 9.66 6.84
N ARG A 199 -5.71 8.78 7.35
CA ARG A 199 -5.51 8.07 8.61
C ARG A 199 -4.22 7.23 8.58
N LEU A 200 -4.00 6.42 7.55
CA LEU A 200 -2.78 5.61 7.42
C LEU A 200 -1.53 6.48 7.35
N LEU A 201 -1.53 7.55 6.55
CA LEU A 201 -0.36 8.42 6.40
C LEU A 201 -0.08 9.29 7.62
N SER A 202 -1.09 9.54 8.47
CA SER A 202 -0.88 10.18 9.78
C SER A 202 -0.06 9.32 10.75
N GLN A 203 0.10 8.03 10.48
CA GLN A 203 0.88 7.09 11.30
C GLN A 203 2.37 7.05 10.91
N VAL A 204 2.82 7.92 10.00
CA VAL A 204 4.24 8.04 9.65
C VAL A 204 4.99 8.76 10.76
N VAL A 205 6.10 8.16 11.19
CA VAL A 205 6.94 8.64 12.29
C VAL A 205 8.41 8.57 11.90
N VAL A 206 9.22 9.46 12.47
CA VAL A 206 10.69 9.37 12.42
C VAL A 206 11.18 8.73 13.71
N THR A 207 12.06 7.75 13.57
CA THR A 207 12.59 6.91 14.66
C THR A 207 14.12 6.99 14.62
N PRO A 208 14.75 7.94 15.33
CA PRO A 208 16.21 8.15 15.24
C PRO A 208 17.03 6.93 15.71
N ASP A 209 16.48 6.13 16.62
CA ASP A 209 17.18 4.97 17.21
C ASP A 209 16.89 3.65 16.49
N LEU A 210 16.08 3.68 15.43
CA LEU A 210 15.74 2.50 14.63
C LEU A 210 16.06 2.75 13.15
N ALA A 211 16.42 1.68 12.45
CA ALA A 211 16.60 1.70 11.01
C ALA A 211 15.82 0.56 10.35
N GLY A 212 15.09 0.87 9.28
CA GLY A 212 14.40 -0.12 8.45
C GLY A 212 15.39 -0.88 7.57
N VAL A 213 15.31 -2.21 7.56
CA VAL A 213 16.14 -3.05 6.66
C VAL A 213 15.83 -2.67 5.21
N PRO A 214 16.80 -2.12 4.44
CA PRO A 214 16.56 -1.73 3.06
C PRO A 214 16.33 -2.94 2.18
N SER A 215 15.47 -2.83 1.19
CA SER A 215 15.44 -3.85 0.15
C SER A 215 16.59 -3.69 -0.82
N TYR A 216 17.28 -4.79 -1.09
CA TYR A 216 18.31 -4.90 -2.13
C TYR A 216 17.74 -4.84 -3.55
N GLN A 217 16.43 -5.05 -3.75
CA GLN A 217 15.76 -4.99 -5.07
C GLN A 217 15.28 -3.59 -5.44
N SER A 218 15.15 -2.69 -4.46
CA SER A 218 14.69 -1.31 -4.67
C SER A 218 15.79 -0.36 -5.16
N PHE A 219 17.02 -0.85 -5.37
CA PHE A 219 18.13 -0.05 -5.89
C PHE A 219 18.15 -0.02 -7.41
N PRO A 220 18.53 1.10 -8.04
CA PRO A 220 18.55 1.21 -9.50
C PRO A 220 19.59 0.29 -10.16
N GLN A 221 20.64 -0.07 -9.43
CA GLN A 221 21.65 -1.05 -9.83
C GLN A 221 21.62 -2.28 -8.92
N ILE A 222 22.01 -3.42 -9.48
CA ILE A 222 22.22 -4.65 -8.71
C ILE A 222 23.43 -4.44 -7.79
N LEU A 223 23.21 -4.46 -6.49
CA LEU A 223 24.27 -4.31 -5.50
C LEU A 223 25.01 -5.63 -5.27
N THR A 224 26.32 -5.51 -5.14
CA THR A 224 27.17 -6.53 -4.54
C THR A 224 26.93 -6.61 -3.03
N GLY A 225 27.28 -7.73 -2.41
CA GLY A 225 27.22 -7.87 -0.96
C GLY A 225 27.98 -6.78 -0.20
N THR A 226 29.14 -6.36 -0.72
CA THR A 226 29.96 -5.30 -0.12
C THR A 226 29.30 -3.92 -0.24
N GLU A 227 28.71 -3.59 -1.38
CA GLU A 227 28.00 -2.31 -1.55
C GLU A 227 26.76 -2.26 -0.64
N TYR A 228 25.99 -3.35 -0.58
CA TYR A 228 24.83 -3.43 0.29
C TYR A 228 25.22 -3.36 1.78
N ALA A 229 26.34 -3.95 2.18
CA ALA A 229 26.88 -3.79 3.53
C ALA A 229 27.29 -2.34 3.85
N GLY A 230 27.77 -1.59 2.85
CA GLY A 230 27.99 -0.14 2.96
C GLY A 230 26.70 0.60 3.30
N VAL A 231 25.62 0.32 2.56
CA VAL A 231 24.29 0.90 2.83
C VAL A 231 23.81 0.58 4.26
N LEU A 232 23.96 -0.67 4.70
CA LEU A 232 23.59 -1.05 6.07
C LEU A 232 24.40 -0.24 7.12
N LYS A 233 25.70 -0.07 6.88
CA LYS A 233 26.58 0.69 7.78
C LYS A 233 26.15 2.16 7.87
N ASP A 234 25.79 2.79 6.76
CA ASP A 234 25.35 4.19 6.72
C ASP A 234 24.06 4.41 7.53
N LEU A 235 23.23 3.37 7.64
CA LEU A 235 22.02 3.34 8.48
C LEU A 235 22.29 2.92 9.94
N GLY A 236 23.57 2.76 10.32
CA GLY A 236 23.96 2.31 11.64
C GLY A 236 23.75 0.82 11.90
N LEU A 237 23.47 0.00 10.88
CA LEU A 237 23.33 -1.45 10.99
C LEU A 237 24.64 -2.18 10.67
N LYS A 238 24.75 -3.45 11.07
CA LYS A 238 25.89 -4.31 10.77
C LYS A 238 25.52 -5.36 9.73
N ALA A 239 26.49 -5.79 8.94
CA ALA A 239 26.31 -6.87 7.97
C ALA A 239 27.06 -8.14 8.40
N THR A 240 26.46 -9.30 8.14
CA THR A 240 27.16 -10.59 8.10
C THR A 240 26.80 -11.31 6.80
N PHE A 241 27.72 -12.12 6.27
CA PHE A 241 27.54 -12.73 4.95
C PHE A 241 27.25 -14.22 5.04
N ARG A 242 26.25 -14.64 4.28
CA ARG A 242 25.96 -16.05 3.99
C ARG A 242 26.16 -16.30 2.50
N TYR A 243 27.15 -17.11 2.14
CA TYR A 243 27.42 -17.42 0.75
C TYR A 243 26.61 -18.62 0.25
N THR A 244 26.11 -18.54 -0.98
CA THR A 244 25.40 -19.64 -1.64
C THR A 244 25.80 -19.75 -3.12
N LYS A 245 25.73 -20.95 -3.69
CA LYS A 245 25.96 -21.16 -5.13
C LYS A 245 24.63 -21.04 -5.86
N ASN A 246 24.57 -20.20 -6.88
CA ASN A 246 23.42 -20.13 -7.77
C ASN A 246 23.88 -19.79 -9.20
N PRO A 247 23.73 -20.72 -10.16
CA PRO A 247 24.22 -20.51 -11.52
C PRO A 247 23.45 -19.44 -12.31
N ASN A 248 22.27 -19.04 -11.83
CA ASN A 248 21.42 -18.06 -12.52
C ASN A 248 21.77 -16.60 -12.19
N TYR A 249 22.72 -16.37 -11.26
CA TYR A 249 23.07 -15.05 -10.77
C TYR A 249 24.59 -14.83 -10.80
N ARG A 250 25.00 -13.56 -10.83
CA ARG A 250 26.43 -13.21 -10.90
C ARG A 250 27.08 -13.40 -9.53
N PRO A 251 28.35 -13.86 -9.45
CA PRO A 251 29.11 -13.87 -8.21
C PRO A 251 29.11 -12.49 -7.54
N GLY A 252 28.98 -12.47 -6.21
CA GLY A 252 28.91 -11.26 -5.41
C GLY A 252 27.53 -10.60 -5.32
N GLN A 253 26.54 -11.03 -6.11
CA GLN A 253 25.19 -10.48 -6.09
C GLN A 253 24.42 -10.83 -4.80
N VAL A 254 23.68 -9.88 -4.25
CA VAL A 254 22.75 -10.13 -3.13
C VAL A 254 21.51 -10.87 -3.62
N LEU A 255 21.20 -11.99 -2.97
CA LEU A 255 20.00 -12.81 -3.24
C LEU A 255 18.90 -12.67 -2.20
N GLY A 256 19.23 -12.17 -1.02
CA GLY A 256 18.28 -12.08 0.08
C GLY A 256 18.90 -11.47 1.33
N VAL A 257 18.06 -10.97 2.21
CA VAL A 257 18.45 -10.32 3.48
C VAL A 257 17.56 -10.81 4.61
N SER A 258 18.14 -10.93 5.81
CA SER A 258 17.42 -11.32 7.02
C SER A 258 17.92 -10.52 8.22
N PRO A 259 17.07 -9.86 9.02
CA PRO A 259 15.60 -9.83 8.92
C PRO A 259 15.05 -9.23 7.62
N ALA A 260 13.76 -9.45 7.35
CA ALA A 260 13.15 -9.10 6.07
C ALA A 260 13.16 -7.57 5.82
N PRO A 261 13.20 -7.13 4.54
CA PRO A 261 13.08 -5.73 4.19
C PRO A 261 11.87 -5.06 4.85
N GLY A 262 12.06 -3.82 5.30
CA GLY A 262 11.05 -3.03 6.00
C GLY A 262 10.94 -3.27 7.51
N MET A 263 11.59 -4.31 8.06
CA MET A 263 11.63 -4.50 9.51
C MET A 263 12.50 -3.41 10.15
N MET A 264 11.98 -2.77 11.21
CA MET A 264 12.73 -1.80 12.00
C MET A 264 13.63 -2.50 13.02
N LEU A 265 14.92 -2.18 13.02
CA LEU A 265 15.93 -2.75 13.91
C LEU A 265 16.61 -1.65 14.71
N GLY A 266 17.04 -1.96 15.93
CA GLY A 266 17.88 -1.07 16.71
C GLY A 266 19.26 -0.88 16.07
N LEU A 267 19.83 0.31 16.21
CA LEU A 267 21.19 0.59 15.71
C LEU A 267 22.21 -0.43 16.24
N GLY A 268 23.16 -0.80 15.40
CA GLY A 268 24.19 -1.80 15.66
C GLY A 268 23.73 -3.24 15.52
N THR A 269 22.45 -3.50 15.21
CA THR A 269 21.90 -4.84 14.95
C THR A 269 22.46 -5.40 13.65
N THR A 270 22.71 -6.72 13.63
CA THR A 270 23.29 -7.43 12.48
C THR A 270 22.21 -7.93 11.53
N VAL A 271 22.36 -7.62 10.24
CA VAL A 271 21.60 -8.15 9.12
C VAL A 271 22.44 -9.19 8.38
N THR A 272 21.86 -10.37 8.15
CA THR A 272 22.45 -11.42 7.32
C THR A 272 22.16 -11.15 5.85
N VAL A 273 23.21 -10.97 5.06
CA VAL A 273 23.17 -10.75 3.62
C VAL A 273 23.54 -12.05 2.92
N THR A 274 22.61 -12.61 2.14
CA THR A 274 22.86 -13.81 1.35
C THR A 274 23.44 -13.41 0.00
N VAL A 275 24.63 -13.90 -0.32
CA VAL A 275 25.43 -13.48 -1.47
C VAL A 275 25.80 -14.67 -2.34
N VAL A 276 25.81 -14.49 -3.66
CA VAL A 276 26.31 -15.52 -4.60
C VAL A 276 27.81 -15.68 -4.43
N LYS A 277 28.26 -16.92 -4.24
CA LYS A 277 29.68 -17.27 -4.19
C LYS A 277 30.33 -17.20 -5.57
#